data_AF-A0A2T4AUD9-F1
#
_entry.id   AF-A0A2T4AUD9-F1
#
_cell.length_a   1.000
_cell.length_b   1.000
_cell.length_c   1.000
_cell.angle_alpha   90.00
_cell.angle_beta   90.00
_cell.angle_gamma   90.00
#
_symmetry.space_group_name_H-M   'P 1'
#
loop_
_entity.id
_entity.type
_entity.pdbx_description
1 polymer ?
#
loop_
_entity_poly.entity_id
_entity_poly.type
_entity_poly.pdbx_seq_one_letter_code
_entity_poly.pdbx_strand_id
1 'polypeptide(L)'
;MVPNLPTADVKNLQQMLTAGSITSVGLVDACLAQIRKHDGYLHAMIQTTPLDSSERSPGPSLDEERAAGKVRGPLHGIPVLVKDNIATHPNTGLRTTAGSLSLWSSKPKEKRQALQSAYVRGGLDHDDSKDGHSNPSGSSSGSAVGVSAGYAPISVGTETDGSLLCPAGRAALYTIKPTISLIPQHGIVPMSTNFDSAGPMTKTSHDLAVLLDVLASRSPSESYTKSLTGSWSGISVATLNYSKWRYPDSFIKPADGAEAQILKETREAYDLIKPKIDKFVDDVDLVTVDSFELEGKNTLDIITMSDMKRDLTAYLQDLGESEMRTITDIIEFNKEHADKELPPHHPRQDTFIKCENQNISATEYDRLFAHMRKVARDSGVERVFQTHGVNVIIGPADGFISTMATSGGYPVAAMPLSYLDFNGRPFGLAALAGRHQEALLVQLMSAWEATFPARKPPQALIEES
;
A
#
# COMPACT_ATOMS: atom_id res chain seq x y z
N MET A 1 -26.74 -5.36 -16.12
CA MET A 1 -25.50 -5.02 -16.87
C MET A 1 -24.33 -5.34 -15.94
N VAL A 2 -23.35 -6.12 -16.38
CA VAL A 2 -22.17 -6.43 -15.54
C VAL A 2 -21.24 -5.21 -15.55
N PRO A 3 -20.80 -4.70 -14.38
CA PRO A 3 -19.90 -3.55 -14.34
C PRO A 3 -18.55 -3.92 -14.96
N ASN A 4 -17.94 -2.97 -15.67
CA ASN A 4 -16.54 -3.09 -16.08
C ASN A 4 -15.64 -2.90 -14.85
N LEU A 5 -15.34 -4.01 -14.17
CA LEU A 5 -14.65 -3.99 -12.87
C LEU A 5 -13.26 -3.36 -12.90
N PRO A 6 -12.41 -3.50 -13.94
CA PRO A 6 -11.14 -2.79 -14.01
C PRO A 6 -11.25 -1.26 -13.92
N THR A 7 -12.37 -0.68 -14.37
CA THR A 7 -12.61 0.78 -14.39
C THR A 7 -13.62 1.27 -13.35
N ALA A 8 -14.47 0.40 -12.83
CA ALA A 8 -15.51 0.78 -11.87
C ALA A 8 -14.93 1.36 -10.56
N ASP A 9 -15.55 2.44 -10.09
CA ASP A 9 -15.31 3.11 -8.81
C ASP A 9 -16.50 2.89 -7.85
N VAL A 10 -16.30 3.18 -6.56
CA VAL A 10 -17.34 2.99 -5.52
C VAL A 10 -18.58 3.82 -5.82
N LYS A 11 -18.41 5.05 -6.33
CA LYS A 11 -19.52 5.96 -6.60
C LYS A 11 -20.50 5.38 -7.64
N ASN A 12 -19.98 4.90 -8.77
CA ASN A 12 -20.77 4.29 -9.83
C ASN A 12 -21.40 2.97 -9.37
N LEU A 13 -20.64 2.15 -8.63
CA LEU A 13 -21.18 0.90 -8.07
C LEU A 13 -22.32 1.14 -7.07
N GLN A 14 -22.20 2.16 -6.21
CA GLN A 14 -23.29 2.56 -5.31
C GLN A 14 -24.54 3.04 -6.06
N GLN A 15 -24.38 3.77 -7.16
CA GLN A 15 -25.50 4.16 -8.03
C GLN A 15 -26.18 2.92 -8.62
N MET A 16 -25.40 1.96 -9.11
CA MET A 16 -25.93 0.71 -9.67
C MET A 16 -26.69 -0.12 -8.62
N LEU A 17 -26.16 -0.22 -7.40
CA LEU A 17 -26.80 -0.89 -6.25
C LEU A 17 -28.09 -0.19 -5.84
N THR A 18 -28.09 1.14 -5.79
CA THR A 18 -29.27 1.95 -5.42
C THR A 18 -30.37 1.86 -6.47
N ALA A 19 -30.00 1.80 -7.75
CA ALA A 19 -30.94 1.63 -8.86
C ALA A 19 -31.46 0.18 -9.00
N GLY A 20 -30.95 -0.78 -8.22
CA GLY A 20 -31.30 -2.20 -8.34
C GLY A 20 -30.79 -2.85 -9.64
N SER A 21 -29.88 -2.20 -10.36
CA SER A 21 -29.30 -2.73 -11.61
C SER A 21 -28.26 -3.84 -11.38
N ILE A 22 -27.75 -3.93 -10.15
CA ILE A 22 -26.95 -5.02 -9.61
C ILE A 22 -27.24 -5.13 -8.10
N THR A 23 -27.08 -6.32 -7.52
CA THR A 23 -27.09 -6.55 -6.07
C THR A 23 -25.66 -6.65 -5.53
N SER A 24 -25.49 -6.53 -4.21
CA SER A 24 -24.20 -6.72 -3.54
C SER A 24 -23.68 -8.14 -3.79
N VAL A 25 -24.57 -9.15 -3.74
CA VAL A 25 -24.25 -10.53 -4.11
C VAL A 25 -23.81 -10.62 -5.57
N GLY A 26 -24.55 -10.01 -6.50
CA GLY A 26 -24.19 -10.02 -7.92
C GLY A 26 -22.86 -9.31 -8.21
N LEU A 27 -22.51 -8.28 -7.43
CA LEU A 27 -21.22 -7.61 -7.51
C LEU A 27 -20.08 -8.51 -7.01
N VAL A 28 -20.28 -9.23 -5.91
CA VAL A 28 -19.33 -10.25 -5.44
C VAL A 28 -19.15 -11.35 -6.48
N ASP A 29 -20.23 -11.85 -7.09
CA ASP A 29 -20.16 -12.88 -8.13
C ASP A 29 -19.35 -12.41 -9.35
N ALA A 30 -19.52 -11.15 -9.75
CA ALA A 30 -18.74 -10.54 -10.83
C ALA A 30 -17.25 -10.45 -10.46
N CYS A 31 -16.92 -10.02 -9.23
CA CYS A 31 -15.55 -10.00 -8.72
C CYS A 31 -14.91 -11.39 -8.68
N LEU A 32 -15.63 -12.40 -8.20
CA LEU A 32 -15.15 -13.78 -8.17
C LEU A 32 -14.99 -14.38 -9.57
N ALA A 33 -15.82 -13.99 -10.53
CA ALA A 33 -15.63 -14.36 -11.93
C ALA A 33 -14.34 -13.75 -12.52
N GLN A 34 -14.06 -12.49 -12.20
CA GLN A 34 -12.82 -11.81 -12.60
C GLN A 34 -11.58 -12.51 -12.01
N ILE A 35 -11.63 -12.86 -10.71
CA ILE A 35 -10.58 -13.63 -10.03
C ILE A 35 -10.35 -14.98 -10.72
N ARG A 36 -11.41 -15.75 -10.96
CA ARG A 36 -11.29 -17.06 -11.64
C ARG A 36 -10.68 -16.95 -13.03
N LYS A 37 -10.96 -15.86 -13.75
CA LYS A 37 -10.46 -15.64 -15.11
C LYS A 37 -8.97 -15.30 -15.13
N HIS A 38 -8.48 -14.49 -14.20
CA HIS A 38 -7.15 -13.90 -14.31
C HIS A 38 -6.15 -14.28 -13.19
N ASP A 39 -6.61 -14.81 -12.05
CA ASP A 39 -5.70 -15.01 -10.91
C ASP A 39 -4.80 -16.25 -11.05
N GLY A 40 -5.12 -17.13 -11.99
CA GLY A 40 -4.27 -18.25 -12.36
C GLY A 40 -2.88 -17.86 -12.88
N TYR A 41 -2.69 -16.60 -13.32
CA TYR A 41 -1.38 -16.05 -13.68
C TYR A 41 -0.99 -14.81 -12.86
N LEU A 42 -1.96 -14.02 -12.35
CA LEU A 42 -1.65 -12.84 -11.53
C LEU A 42 -1.24 -13.22 -10.10
N HIS A 43 -1.78 -14.30 -9.54
CA HIS A 43 -1.51 -14.77 -8.18
C HIS A 43 -1.65 -13.67 -7.10
N ALA A 44 -2.62 -12.76 -7.28
CA ALA A 44 -2.88 -11.68 -6.35
C ALA A 44 -3.75 -12.11 -5.16
N MET A 45 -4.55 -13.18 -5.32
CA MET A 45 -5.42 -13.68 -4.26
C MET A 45 -4.79 -14.88 -3.54
N ILE A 46 -4.63 -14.75 -2.22
CA ILE A 46 -4.23 -15.87 -1.36
C ILE A 46 -5.43 -16.72 -0.92
N GLN A 47 -6.57 -16.06 -0.68
CA GLN A 47 -7.81 -16.65 -0.18
C GLN A 47 -9.00 -15.84 -0.72
N THR A 48 -10.12 -16.52 -0.94
CA THR A 48 -11.42 -15.90 -1.17
C THR A 48 -12.39 -16.43 -0.14
N THR A 49 -13.39 -15.63 0.26
CA THR A 49 -14.47 -16.12 1.14
C THR A 49 -15.14 -17.34 0.48
N PRO A 50 -15.40 -18.44 1.23
CA PRO A 50 -16.03 -19.64 0.68
C PRO A 50 -17.35 -19.32 -0.04
N LEU A 51 -17.46 -19.80 -1.29
CA LEU A 51 -18.62 -19.58 -2.19
C LEU A 51 -19.93 -20.18 -1.65
N ASP A 52 -19.83 -21.21 -0.80
CA ASP A 52 -20.93 -21.98 -0.24
C ASP A 52 -21.32 -21.53 1.17
N SER A 53 -20.78 -20.40 1.65
CA SER A 53 -21.10 -19.87 2.98
C SER A 53 -22.58 -19.46 3.08
N SER A 54 -23.40 -20.45 3.39
CA SER A 54 -24.61 -20.35 4.20
C SER A 54 -24.34 -19.68 5.56
N GLU A 55 -23.06 -19.43 5.88
CA GLU A 55 -22.55 -18.57 6.96
C GLU A 55 -22.47 -17.08 6.59
N ARG A 56 -23.39 -16.58 5.75
CA ARG A 56 -23.73 -15.15 5.82
C ARG A 56 -24.08 -14.86 7.28
N SER A 57 -23.38 -13.90 7.91
CA SER A 57 -23.60 -13.51 9.31
C SER A 57 -25.08 -13.61 9.70
N PRO A 58 -25.42 -14.18 10.87
CA PRO A 58 -26.81 -14.30 11.29
C PRO A 58 -27.49 -12.92 11.26
N GLY A 59 -28.40 -12.73 10.30
CA GLY A 59 -29.02 -11.43 10.01
C GLY A 59 -29.36 -11.24 8.53
N PRO A 60 -30.06 -10.14 8.20
CA PRO A 60 -30.35 -9.79 6.82
C PRO A 60 -29.04 -9.49 6.05
N SER A 61 -28.97 -9.96 4.81
CA SER A 61 -27.93 -9.59 3.85
C SER A 61 -27.91 -8.07 3.61
N LEU A 62 -26.78 -7.55 3.12
CA LEU A 62 -26.67 -6.13 2.78
C LEU A 62 -27.67 -5.71 1.70
N ASP A 63 -28.12 -6.64 0.85
CA ASP A 63 -29.18 -6.39 -0.14
C ASP A 63 -30.56 -6.28 0.51
N GLU A 64 -30.88 -7.15 1.47
CA GLU A 64 -32.14 -7.07 2.24
C GLU A 64 -32.19 -5.80 3.10
N GLU A 65 -31.06 -5.41 3.72
CA GLU A 65 -30.96 -4.14 4.43
C GLU A 65 -31.21 -2.95 3.51
N ARG A 66 -30.61 -2.96 2.31
CA ARG A 66 -30.82 -1.91 1.31
C ARG A 66 -32.28 -1.85 0.89
N ALA A 67 -32.91 -2.99 0.60
CA ALA A 67 -34.33 -3.07 0.26
C ALA A 67 -35.24 -2.56 1.39
N ALA A 68 -34.83 -2.73 2.65
CA ALA A 68 -35.52 -2.20 3.82
C ALA A 68 -35.17 -0.74 4.15
N GLY A 69 -34.42 -0.03 3.30
CA GLY A 69 -34.01 1.36 3.52
C GLY A 69 -32.90 1.56 4.57
N LYS A 70 -32.23 0.47 5.01
CA LYS A 70 -31.17 0.47 6.03
C LYS A 70 -29.78 0.51 5.38
N VAL A 71 -29.43 1.64 4.77
CA VAL A 71 -28.09 1.83 4.18
C VAL A 71 -27.10 2.30 5.25
N ARG A 72 -25.99 1.55 5.42
CA ARG A 72 -24.98 1.79 6.47
C ARG A 72 -23.97 2.90 6.14
N GLY A 73 -23.88 3.31 4.87
CA GLY A 73 -22.95 4.35 4.41
C GLY A 73 -22.47 4.14 2.98
N PRO A 74 -21.45 4.90 2.53
CA PRO A 74 -20.98 4.88 1.14
C PRO A 74 -20.37 3.55 0.68
N LEU A 75 -19.96 2.66 1.60
CA LEU A 75 -19.42 1.32 1.28
C LEU A 75 -20.45 0.19 1.45
N HIS A 76 -21.73 0.50 1.69
CA HIS A 76 -22.76 -0.53 1.89
C HIS A 76 -22.87 -1.45 0.67
N GLY A 77 -22.54 -2.74 0.83
CA GLY A 77 -22.62 -3.73 -0.24
C GLY A 77 -21.43 -3.77 -1.21
N ILE A 78 -20.36 -3.02 -0.93
CA ILE A 78 -19.15 -2.99 -1.77
C ILE A 78 -18.15 -4.05 -1.31
N PRO A 79 -17.66 -4.94 -2.21
CA PRO A 79 -16.61 -5.89 -1.87
C PRO A 79 -15.26 -5.18 -1.66
N VAL A 80 -14.46 -5.69 -0.73
CA VAL A 80 -13.14 -5.15 -0.36
C VAL A 80 -12.13 -6.28 -0.30
N LEU A 81 -10.90 -6.04 -0.78
CA LEU A 81 -9.77 -6.92 -0.51
C LEU A 81 -9.02 -6.42 0.73
N VAL A 82 -8.51 -7.33 1.54
CA VAL A 82 -7.64 -7.02 2.66
C VAL A 82 -6.34 -7.79 2.50
N LYS A 83 -5.22 -7.15 2.83
CA LYS A 83 -3.92 -7.82 2.84
C LYS A 83 -3.92 -8.94 3.89
N ASP A 84 -3.27 -10.06 3.56
CA ASP A 84 -3.27 -11.30 4.36
C ASP A 84 -2.60 -11.19 5.74
N ASN A 85 -2.02 -10.04 6.06
CA ASN A 85 -1.51 -9.75 7.40
C ASN A 85 -2.53 -9.01 8.28
N ILE A 86 -3.76 -8.76 7.80
CA ILE A 86 -4.83 -8.12 8.57
C ILE A 86 -5.83 -9.19 9.01
N ALA A 87 -6.10 -9.27 10.31
CA ALA A 87 -7.11 -10.15 10.87
C ALA A 87 -8.51 -9.80 10.36
N THR A 88 -9.22 -10.81 9.89
CA THR A 88 -10.64 -10.73 9.54
C THR A 88 -11.48 -11.33 10.65
N HIS A 89 -12.77 -10.96 10.71
CA HIS A 89 -13.68 -11.57 11.66
C HIS A 89 -13.76 -13.10 11.44
N PRO A 90 -13.78 -13.95 12.49
CA PRO A 90 -13.77 -15.41 12.34
C PRO A 90 -14.86 -15.96 11.39
N ASN A 91 -16.06 -15.39 11.42
CA ASN A 91 -17.17 -15.75 10.53
C ASN A 91 -16.90 -15.57 9.03
N THR A 92 -15.80 -14.91 8.63
CA THR A 92 -15.41 -14.84 7.22
C THR A 92 -14.83 -16.16 6.70
N GLY A 93 -14.40 -17.05 7.60
CA GLY A 93 -13.68 -18.28 7.27
C GLY A 93 -12.27 -18.06 6.72
N LEU A 94 -11.81 -16.81 6.63
CA LEU A 94 -10.48 -16.45 6.13
C LEU A 94 -9.43 -16.57 7.24
N ARG A 95 -8.25 -17.06 6.88
CA ARG A 95 -7.07 -17.08 7.76
C ARG A 95 -6.25 -15.81 7.55
N THR A 96 -5.40 -15.48 8.52
CA THR A 96 -4.44 -14.36 8.44
C THR A 96 -3.04 -14.92 8.59
N THR A 97 -2.34 -15.08 7.47
CA THR A 97 -1.10 -15.87 7.43
C THR A 97 0.15 -15.07 7.11
N ALA A 98 -0.01 -13.80 6.76
CA ALA A 98 1.06 -12.96 6.23
C ALA A 98 1.85 -13.64 5.09
N GLY A 99 1.17 -14.50 4.31
CA GLY A 99 1.78 -15.30 3.25
C GLY A 99 2.60 -16.52 3.68
N SER A 100 2.80 -16.78 4.99
CA SER A 100 3.59 -17.91 5.50
C SER A 100 2.73 -19.12 5.89
N LEU A 101 3.23 -20.31 5.59
CA LEU A 101 2.64 -21.58 6.02
C LEU A 101 2.72 -21.79 7.53
N SER A 102 3.66 -21.15 8.22
CA SER A 102 3.82 -21.21 9.68
C SER A 102 2.56 -20.70 10.42
N LEU A 103 1.84 -19.76 9.80
CA LEU A 103 0.57 -19.23 10.30
C LEU A 103 -0.66 -19.88 9.62
N TRP A 104 -0.44 -20.85 8.73
CA TRP A 104 -1.49 -21.56 7.99
C TRP A 104 -1.83 -22.93 8.58
N SER A 105 -0.84 -23.63 9.16
CA SER A 105 -0.84 -25.01 9.69
C SER A 105 -0.77 -26.21 8.70
N SER A 106 -0.20 -26.02 7.48
CA SER A 106 0.36 -27.02 6.49
C SER A 106 -0.58 -28.14 5.93
N LYS A 107 -0.56 -28.61 4.65
CA LYS A 107 0.35 -28.61 3.49
C LYS A 107 -0.27 -27.92 2.25
N PRO A 108 0.47 -27.10 1.49
CA PRO A 108 0.06 -26.71 0.13
C PRO A 108 0.19 -27.91 -0.83
N LYS A 109 -0.76 -28.05 -1.76
CA LYS A 109 -0.72 -29.05 -2.84
C LYS A 109 0.24 -28.69 -3.98
N GLU A 110 0.59 -27.41 -4.12
CA GLU A 110 1.34 -26.88 -5.27
C GLU A 110 2.34 -25.80 -4.82
N LYS A 111 3.36 -25.53 -5.66
CA LYS A 111 4.30 -24.43 -5.46
C LYS A 111 3.57 -23.10 -5.69
N ARG A 112 3.64 -22.16 -4.73
CA ARG A 112 3.17 -20.78 -4.97
C ARG A 112 4.07 -20.13 -6.03
N GLN A 113 3.46 -19.59 -7.07
CA GLN A 113 4.16 -18.81 -8.08
C GLN A 113 4.29 -17.34 -7.62
N ALA A 114 5.24 -16.62 -8.18
CA ALA A 114 5.42 -15.21 -7.87
C ALA A 114 4.23 -14.38 -8.39
N LEU A 115 3.76 -13.45 -7.56
CA LEU A 115 2.69 -12.51 -7.92
C LEU A 115 3.14 -11.63 -9.09
N GLN A 116 2.26 -11.46 -10.08
CA GLN A 116 2.56 -10.74 -11.31
C GLN A 116 1.81 -9.40 -11.40
N SER A 117 2.41 -8.42 -12.07
CA SER A 117 1.74 -7.16 -12.37
C SER A 117 0.64 -7.36 -13.41
N ALA A 118 -0.50 -6.69 -13.24
CA ALA A 118 -1.55 -6.65 -14.26
C ALA A 118 -1.16 -5.84 -15.51
N TYR A 119 -0.14 -4.96 -15.42
CA TYR A 119 0.25 -4.05 -16.50
C TYR A 119 1.43 -4.52 -17.33
N VAL A 120 2.38 -5.21 -16.69
CA VAL A 120 3.68 -5.49 -17.30
C VAL A 120 3.48 -6.50 -18.42
N ARG A 121 3.75 -6.06 -19.65
CA ARG A 121 3.81 -6.94 -20.83
C ARG A 121 4.99 -7.89 -20.68
N GLY A 122 4.74 -9.19 -20.90
CA GLY A 122 5.75 -10.23 -20.77
C GLY A 122 5.83 -10.87 -19.37
N GLY A 123 5.08 -10.36 -18.39
CA GLY A 123 5.07 -10.91 -17.03
C GLY A 123 6.32 -10.57 -16.22
N LEU A 124 6.53 -11.31 -15.12
CA LEU A 124 7.68 -11.14 -14.25
C LEU A 124 8.96 -11.63 -14.94
N ASP A 125 10.00 -10.79 -14.98
CA ASP A 125 11.34 -11.16 -15.43
C ASP A 125 12.17 -11.60 -14.22
N HIS A 126 12.58 -12.87 -14.22
CA HIS A 126 13.35 -13.47 -13.13
C HIS A 126 14.83 -13.04 -13.11
N ASP A 127 15.32 -12.44 -14.19
CA ASP A 127 16.68 -11.88 -14.30
C ASP A 127 16.73 -10.37 -13.98
N ASP A 128 15.58 -9.78 -13.61
CA ASP A 128 15.45 -8.40 -13.18
C ASP A 128 16.02 -8.19 -11.75
N SER A 129 16.20 -6.94 -11.34
CA SER A 129 16.61 -6.64 -9.97
C SER A 129 15.49 -6.90 -8.96
N LYS A 130 15.83 -6.92 -7.66
CA LYS A 130 14.91 -7.26 -6.54
C LYS A 130 13.56 -6.55 -6.66
N ASP A 131 13.55 -5.27 -6.97
CA ASP A 131 12.34 -4.49 -7.21
C ASP A 131 12.34 -3.87 -8.61
N GLY A 132 12.85 -4.61 -9.59
CA GLY A 132 12.98 -4.18 -10.98
C GLY A 132 11.64 -3.90 -11.66
N HIS A 133 11.69 -3.46 -12.91
CA HIS A 133 10.52 -2.94 -13.61
C HIS A 133 9.46 -4.00 -14.01
N SER A 134 9.76 -5.28 -13.90
CA SER A 134 8.75 -6.34 -14.06
C SER A 134 8.03 -6.68 -12.75
N ASN A 135 8.60 -6.29 -11.61
CA ASN A 135 8.09 -6.59 -10.27
C ASN A 135 6.90 -5.68 -9.91
N PRO A 136 5.77 -6.20 -9.39
CA PRO A 136 4.66 -5.40 -8.87
C PRO A 136 4.99 -4.60 -7.58
N SER A 137 6.23 -4.71 -7.08
CA SER A 137 6.69 -4.27 -5.77
C SER A 137 5.86 -4.89 -4.64
N GLY A 138 5.97 -4.36 -3.43
CA GLY A 138 5.31 -4.91 -2.27
C GLY A 138 5.63 -4.16 -0.99
N SER A 139 5.13 -4.59 0.16
CA SER A 139 4.51 -5.90 0.42
C SER A 139 2.99 -5.97 0.20
N SER A 140 2.28 -4.87 -0.04
CA SER A 140 0.82 -4.88 -0.35
C SER A 140 0.51 -5.22 -1.81
N SER A 141 1.26 -6.14 -2.41
CA SER A 141 1.25 -6.45 -3.84
C SER A 141 -0.11 -6.99 -4.29
N GLY A 142 -0.69 -7.95 -3.56
CA GLY A 142 -2.00 -8.52 -3.86
C GLY A 142 -3.14 -7.51 -3.80
N SER A 143 -3.10 -6.62 -2.80
CA SER A 143 -4.05 -5.50 -2.68
C SER A 143 -3.98 -4.57 -3.91
N ALA A 144 -2.77 -4.19 -4.34
CA ALA A 144 -2.58 -3.32 -5.49
C ALA A 144 -2.99 -3.97 -6.82
N VAL A 145 -2.46 -5.18 -7.08
CA VAL A 145 -2.75 -5.92 -8.32
C VAL A 145 -4.23 -6.27 -8.38
N GLY A 146 -4.82 -6.77 -7.29
CA GLY A 146 -6.23 -7.13 -7.23
C GLY A 146 -7.17 -5.96 -7.55
N VAL A 147 -6.92 -4.77 -7.00
CA VAL A 147 -7.73 -3.58 -7.35
C VAL A 147 -7.51 -3.18 -8.81
N SER A 148 -6.26 -3.18 -9.30
CA SER A 148 -5.98 -2.82 -10.69
C SER A 148 -6.60 -3.80 -11.70
N ALA A 149 -6.71 -5.08 -11.32
CA ALA A 149 -7.28 -6.16 -12.13
C ALA A 149 -8.81 -6.27 -12.04
N GLY A 150 -9.45 -5.49 -11.15
CA GLY A 150 -10.90 -5.51 -10.96
C GLY A 150 -11.41 -6.62 -10.05
N TYR A 151 -10.58 -7.21 -9.18
CA TYR A 151 -11.02 -8.21 -8.21
C TYR A 151 -11.86 -7.62 -7.07
N ALA A 152 -11.66 -6.33 -6.79
CA ALA A 152 -12.56 -5.49 -6.02
C ALA A 152 -12.34 -4.02 -6.42
N PRO A 153 -13.28 -3.10 -6.15
CA PRO A 153 -13.08 -1.68 -6.42
C PRO A 153 -12.03 -1.04 -5.49
N ILE A 154 -11.87 -1.56 -4.28
CA ILE A 154 -10.99 -1.00 -3.23
C ILE A 154 -10.30 -2.12 -2.45
N SER A 155 -9.16 -1.80 -1.85
CA SER A 155 -8.48 -2.70 -0.92
C SER A 155 -7.81 -1.97 0.24
N VAL A 156 -7.49 -2.73 1.29
CA VAL A 156 -6.66 -2.31 2.42
C VAL A 156 -5.31 -3.01 2.34
N GLY A 157 -4.23 -2.24 2.39
CA GLY A 157 -2.86 -2.72 2.53
C GLY A 157 -2.23 -2.25 3.84
N THR A 158 -0.96 -2.58 4.04
CA THR A 158 -0.16 -2.07 5.17
C THR A 158 1.21 -1.60 4.71
N GLU A 159 1.74 -0.58 5.37
CA GLU A 159 3.08 -0.05 5.14
C GLU A 159 3.89 0.09 6.42
N THR A 160 5.09 -0.49 6.42
CA THR A 160 6.19 -0.18 7.33
C THR A 160 7.11 0.86 6.68
N ASP A 161 7.60 0.57 5.47
CA ASP A 161 8.31 1.51 4.58
C ASP A 161 8.00 1.12 3.12
N GLY A 162 7.37 2.02 2.36
CA GLY A 162 7.06 1.86 0.92
C GLY A 162 6.00 0.81 0.54
N SER A 163 5.60 -0.05 1.47
CA SER A 163 4.72 -1.21 1.22
C SER A 163 3.27 -0.92 0.80
N LEU A 164 2.80 0.33 0.86
CA LEU A 164 1.60 0.83 0.20
C LEU A 164 2.00 1.64 -1.05
N LEU A 165 2.95 2.56 -0.90
CA LEU A 165 3.36 3.52 -1.93
C LEU A 165 3.89 2.86 -3.21
N CYS A 166 4.89 2.00 -3.07
CA CYS A 166 5.56 1.36 -4.21
C CYS A 166 4.60 0.48 -5.03
N PRO A 167 3.86 -0.47 -4.41
CA PRO A 167 2.91 -1.27 -5.19
C PRO A 167 1.73 -0.45 -5.74
N ALA A 168 1.26 0.60 -5.05
CA ALA A 168 0.25 1.51 -5.62
C ALA A 168 0.79 2.26 -6.86
N GLY A 169 2.01 2.79 -6.78
CA GLY A 169 2.69 3.47 -7.88
C GLY A 169 2.85 2.59 -9.11
N ARG A 170 3.06 1.28 -8.91
CA ARG A 170 3.21 0.27 -9.97
C ARG A 170 1.89 -0.37 -10.42
N ALA A 171 0.78 -0.06 -9.75
CA ALA A 171 -0.57 -0.51 -10.12
C ALA A 171 -1.46 0.63 -10.64
N ALA A 172 -0.89 1.84 -10.80
CA ALA A 172 -1.61 3.07 -11.13
C ALA A 172 -2.79 3.32 -10.17
N LEU A 173 -2.54 3.25 -8.85
CA LEU A 173 -3.53 3.49 -7.80
C LEU A 173 -3.17 4.70 -6.94
N TYR A 174 -4.19 5.28 -6.32
CA TYR A 174 -4.03 6.21 -5.21
C TYR A 174 -3.93 5.44 -3.90
N THR A 175 -3.05 5.90 -3.01
CA THR A 175 -2.94 5.38 -1.63
C THR A 175 -2.47 6.47 -0.68
N ILE A 176 -2.76 6.31 0.61
CA ILE A 176 -2.14 7.05 1.71
C ILE A 176 -1.64 6.01 2.72
N LYS A 177 -0.35 6.09 3.10
CA LYS A 177 0.08 5.66 4.43
C LYS A 177 -0.19 6.83 5.37
N PRO A 178 -1.14 6.73 6.31
CA PRO A 178 -1.47 7.86 7.17
C PRO A 178 -0.38 8.12 8.22
N THR A 179 -0.60 9.18 9.00
CA THR A 179 0.17 9.43 10.23
C THR A 179 0.11 8.18 11.09
N ILE A 180 1.26 7.81 11.62
CA ILE A 180 1.38 6.62 12.47
C ILE A 180 0.43 6.78 13.66
N SER A 181 -0.24 5.68 14.01
CA SER A 181 -1.29 5.60 15.03
C SER A 181 -2.63 6.26 14.69
N LEU A 182 -2.84 6.81 13.48
CA LEU A 182 -4.18 7.25 13.06
C LEU A 182 -5.16 6.08 12.96
N ILE A 183 -4.71 4.98 12.35
CA ILE A 183 -5.50 3.75 12.22
C ILE A 183 -5.02 2.77 13.29
N PRO A 184 -5.94 2.17 14.07
CA PRO A 184 -5.60 1.11 15.02
C PRO A 184 -4.89 -0.06 14.33
N GLN A 185 -3.82 -0.57 14.93
CA GLN A 185 -3.00 -1.65 14.37
C GLN A 185 -3.35 -3.03 14.96
N HIS A 186 -4.35 -3.11 15.83
CA HIS A 186 -4.76 -4.37 16.46
C HIS A 186 -5.20 -5.40 15.41
N GLY A 187 -4.72 -6.64 15.55
CA GLY A 187 -5.01 -7.73 14.61
C GLY A 187 -4.21 -7.66 13.30
N ILE A 188 -3.24 -6.76 13.17
CA ILE A 188 -2.31 -6.76 12.03
C ILE A 188 -1.03 -7.48 12.46
N VAL A 189 -0.56 -8.47 11.68
CA VAL A 189 0.75 -9.10 11.89
C VAL A 189 1.83 -8.01 11.75
N PRO A 190 2.54 -7.65 12.84
CA PRO A 190 3.35 -6.44 12.86
C PRO A 190 4.77 -6.70 12.35
N MET A 191 5.39 -5.64 11.85
CA MET A 191 6.83 -5.54 11.63
C MET A 191 7.45 -4.51 12.58
N SER A 192 6.80 -3.36 12.78
CA SER A 192 7.16 -2.40 13.83
C SER A 192 5.97 -1.49 14.10
N THR A 193 5.44 -1.55 15.32
CA THR A 193 4.34 -0.67 15.74
C THR A 193 4.70 0.83 15.69
N ASN A 194 6.00 1.16 15.65
CA ASN A 194 6.51 2.52 15.46
C ASN A 194 6.46 3.03 14.02
N PHE A 195 6.24 2.14 13.05
CA PHE A 195 6.34 2.39 11.60
C PHE A 195 5.07 1.98 10.86
N ASP A 196 4.43 0.90 11.31
CA ASP A 196 3.32 0.26 10.64
C ASP A 196 2.08 1.15 10.58
N SER A 197 1.40 1.08 9.44
CA SER A 197 0.09 1.66 9.26
C SER A 197 -0.68 0.92 8.18
N ALA A 198 -1.97 0.67 8.41
CA ALA A 198 -2.87 0.24 7.34
C ALA A 198 -3.21 1.45 6.45
N GLY A 199 -3.62 1.21 5.21
CA GLY A 199 -4.02 2.29 4.30
C GLY A 199 -4.87 1.81 3.13
N PRO A 200 -5.69 2.72 2.56
CA PRO A 200 -6.54 2.43 1.40
C PRO A 200 -5.70 2.35 0.12
N MET A 201 -6.02 1.43 -0.79
CA MET A 201 -5.50 1.42 -2.17
C MET A 201 -6.68 1.40 -3.14
N THR A 202 -6.79 2.44 -3.97
CA THR A 202 -8.01 2.70 -4.76
C THR A 202 -7.70 3.33 -6.10
N LYS A 203 -8.68 3.36 -7.01
CA LYS A 203 -8.52 3.91 -8.37
C LYS A 203 -8.75 5.41 -8.45
N THR A 204 -9.44 5.99 -7.47
CA THR A 204 -9.85 7.40 -7.45
C THR A 204 -9.58 8.03 -6.09
N SER A 205 -9.39 9.35 -6.04
CA SER A 205 -9.20 10.07 -4.77
C SER A 205 -10.46 10.01 -3.88
N HIS A 206 -11.64 9.91 -4.49
CA HIS A 206 -12.91 9.77 -3.78
C HIS A 206 -13.00 8.45 -3.02
N ASP A 207 -12.71 7.34 -3.69
CA ASP A 207 -12.77 6.01 -3.08
C ASP A 207 -11.74 5.89 -1.95
N LEU A 208 -10.58 6.51 -2.13
CA LEU A 208 -9.56 6.64 -1.10
C LEU A 208 -10.11 7.35 0.14
N ALA A 209 -10.73 8.53 -0.03
CA ALA A 209 -11.25 9.32 1.09
C ALA A 209 -12.35 8.57 1.85
N VAL A 210 -13.26 7.91 1.12
CA VAL A 210 -14.32 7.09 1.71
C VAL A 210 -13.76 5.93 2.53
N LEU A 211 -12.79 5.19 1.99
CA LEU A 211 -12.19 4.07 2.73
C LEU A 211 -11.34 4.56 3.92
N LEU A 212 -10.62 5.67 3.76
CA LEU A 212 -9.83 6.25 4.85
C LEU A 212 -10.71 6.70 6.02
N ASP A 213 -11.90 7.25 5.76
CA ASP A 213 -12.88 7.58 6.81
C ASP A 213 -13.28 6.37 7.64
N VAL A 214 -13.52 5.24 6.98
CA VAL A 214 -13.88 3.98 7.66
C VAL A 214 -12.71 3.46 8.49
N LEU A 215 -11.51 3.43 7.94
CA LEU A 215 -10.31 2.94 8.64
C LEU A 215 -9.96 3.82 9.85
N ALA A 216 -10.09 5.15 9.72
CA ALA A 216 -9.84 6.11 10.79
C ALA A 216 -11.05 6.32 11.72
N SER A 217 -12.13 5.53 11.55
CA SER A 217 -13.37 5.63 12.34
C SER A 217 -13.95 7.05 12.44
N ARG A 218 -13.92 7.81 11.35
CA ARG A 218 -14.32 9.23 11.34
C ARG A 218 -15.83 9.41 11.28
N SER A 219 -16.30 10.47 11.93
CA SER A 219 -17.70 10.90 11.83
C SER A 219 -17.99 11.59 10.49
N PRO A 220 -19.24 11.64 10.01
CA PRO A 220 -19.61 12.41 8.81
C PRO A 220 -19.23 13.90 8.87
N SER A 221 -19.23 14.50 10.07
CA SER A 221 -18.78 15.88 10.29
C SER A 221 -17.27 16.08 10.03
N GLU A 222 -16.50 15.02 10.14
CA GLU A 222 -15.04 15.03 10.04
C GLU A 222 -14.54 14.36 8.76
N SER A 223 -15.44 13.87 7.91
CA SER A 223 -15.12 13.09 6.71
C SER A 223 -14.08 13.75 5.80
N TYR A 224 -13.09 12.97 5.36
CA TYR A 224 -12.09 13.36 4.38
C TYR A 224 -12.68 13.66 3.00
N THR A 225 -13.90 13.17 2.69
CA THR A 225 -14.58 13.52 1.44
C THR A 225 -14.83 15.02 1.31
N LYS A 226 -14.88 15.76 2.42
CA LYS A 226 -14.96 17.24 2.43
C LYS A 226 -13.72 17.92 1.89
N SER A 227 -12.59 17.23 1.86
CA SER A 227 -11.33 17.72 1.31
C SER A 227 -11.21 17.49 -0.19
N LEU A 228 -12.14 16.78 -0.84
CA LEU A 228 -12.13 16.51 -2.29
C LEU A 228 -12.54 17.75 -3.10
N THR A 229 -11.74 18.81 -3.03
CA THR A 229 -12.07 20.10 -3.66
C THR A 229 -11.75 20.15 -5.15
N GLY A 230 -10.92 19.21 -5.65
CA GLY A 230 -10.38 19.27 -7.01
C GLY A 230 -9.48 20.49 -7.26
N SER A 231 -9.09 21.20 -6.20
CA SER A 231 -8.42 22.50 -6.27
C SER A 231 -7.07 22.48 -5.58
N TRP A 232 -6.12 23.13 -6.24
CA TRP A 232 -4.76 23.35 -5.76
C TRP A 232 -4.62 24.50 -4.75
N SER A 233 -5.71 25.24 -4.49
CA SER A 233 -5.73 26.37 -3.54
C SER A 233 -5.27 25.94 -2.15
N GLY A 234 -4.35 26.68 -1.54
CA GLY A 234 -3.83 26.37 -0.20
C GLY A 234 -2.69 25.34 -0.21
N ILE A 235 -2.30 24.82 -1.37
CA ILE A 235 -1.21 23.84 -1.50
C ILE A 235 0.06 24.56 -1.95
N SER A 236 1.14 24.34 -1.21
CA SER A 236 2.49 24.84 -1.51
C SER A 236 3.46 23.67 -1.54
N VAL A 237 4.13 23.47 -2.68
CA VAL A 237 4.92 22.28 -2.99
C VAL A 237 6.41 22.60 -3.01
N ALA A 238 7.20 21.75 -2.35
CA ALA A 238 8.61 21.54 -2.66
C ALA A 238 8.79 20.21 -3.43
N THR A 239 9.74 20.15 -4.36
CA THR A 239 10.06 18.90 -5.08
C THR A 239 11.44 18.37 -4.71
N LEU A 240 11.61 17.05 -4.86
CA LEU A 240 12.89 16.38 -4.65
C LEU A 240 13.57 16.06 -5.98
N ASN A 241 14.91 16.10 -5.99
CA ASN A 241 15.69 15.64 -7.13
C ASN A 241 15.51 14.14 -7.37
N TYR A 242 14.97 13.76 -8.52
CA TYR A 242 14.73 12.35 -8.86
C TYR A 242 16.00 11.49 -8.75
N SER A 243 17.12 11.92 -9.31
CA SER A 243 18.36 11.13 -9.32
C SER A 243 18.95 10.91 -7.93
N LYS A 244 18.66 11.80 -6.96
CA LYS A 244 19.08 11.62 -5.55
C LYS A 244 18.10 10.78 -4.74
N TRP A 245 16.82 10.76 -5.13
CA TRP A 245 15.74 10.20 -4.32
C TRP A 245 15.14 8.91 -4.87
N ARG A 246 15.45 8.53 -6.12
CA ARG A 246 15.14 7.21 -6.65
C ARG A 246 15.93 6.13 -5.93
N TYR A 247 15.44 4.89 -5.99
CA TYR A 247 16.24 3.76 -5.58
C TYR A 247 17.49 3.58 -6.46
N PRO A 248 18.60 3.08 -5.91
CA PRO A 248 19.83 2.85 -6.65
C PRO A 248 19.67 1.72 -7.69
N ASP A 249 20.58 1.66 -8.66
CA ASP A 249 20.58 0.67 -9.74
C ASP A 249 20.66 -0.78 -9.23
N SER A 250 21.24 -0.99 -8.05
CA SER A 250 21.26 -2.30 -7.37
C SER A 250 19.88 -2.78 -6.92
N PHE A 251 18.91 -1.86 -6.81
CA PHE A 251 17.54 -2.15 -6.40
C PHE A 251 16.58 -2.15 -7.59
N ILE A 252 16.71 -1.15 -8.47
CA ILE A 252 15.99 -1.03 -9.75
C ILE A 252 17.02 -0.92 -10.88
N LYS A 253 17.26 -2.03 -11.58
CA LYS A 253 18.16 -2.07 -12.71
C LYS A 253 17.66 -1.10 -13.80
N PRO A 254 18.55 -0.27 -14.38
CA PRO A 254 18.16 0.59 -15.50
C PRO A 254 17.57 -0.21 -16.66
N ALA A 255 16.48 0.32 -17.22
CA ALA A 255 15.85 -0.19 -18.44
C ALA A 255 15.83 0.88 -19.54
N ASP A 256 15.90 0.44 -20.79
CA ASP A 256 16.01 1.33 -21.94
C ASP A 256 14.86 2.36 -21.98
N GLY A 257 15.23 3.64 -21.97
CA GLY A 257 14.30 4.76 -22.03
C GLY A 257 13.47 5.01 -20.75
N ALA A 258 13.45 4.10 -19.78
CA ALA A 258 12.57 4.19 -18.61
C ALA A 258 12.88 5.40 -17.73
N GLU A 259 14.13 5.59 -17.33
CA GLU A 259 14.54 6.73 -16.49
C GLU A 259 14.34 8.07 -17.22
N ALA A 260 14.71 8.13 -18.50
CA ALA A 260 14.51 9.33 -19.33
C ALA A 260 13.03 9.71 -19.45
N GLN A 261 12.14 8.72 -19.63
CA GLN A 261 10.70 8.92 -19.68
C GLN A 261 10.17 9.43 -18.33
N ILE A 262 10.52 8.76 -17.21
CA ILE A 262 10.08 9.17 -15.87
C ILE A 262 10.50 10.60 -15.57
N LEU A 263 11.75 10.96 -15.87
CA LEU A 263 12.28 12.32 -15.67
C LEU A 263 11.52 13.34 -16.50
N LYS A 264 11.34 13.08 -17.80
CA LYS A 264 10.62 13.98 -18.73
C LYS A 264 9.19 14.22 -18.24
N GLU A 265 8.43 13.15 -18.01
CA GLU A 265 7.01 13.27 -17.67
C GLU A 265 6.79 13.81 -16.26
N THR A 266 7.72 13.59 -15.33
CA THR A 266 7.71 14.24 -14.01
C THR A 266 7.89 15.75 -14.14
N ARG A 267 8.81 16.21 -14.99
CA ARG A 267 9.02 17.64 -15.23
C ARG A 267 7.80 18.29 -15.91
N GLU A 268 7.22 17.62 -16.91
CA GLU A 268 5.97 18.06 -17.55
C GLU A 268 4.82 18.17 -16.53
N ALA A 269 4.72 17.22 -15.59
CA ALA A 269 3.74 17.30 -14.50
C ALA A 269 3.98 18.49 -13.57
N TYR A 270 5.23 18.79 -13.21
CA TYR A 270 5.57 19.95 -12.40
C TYR A 270 5.23 21.27 -13.10
N ASP A 271 5.56 21.39 -14.39
CA ASP A 271 5.21 22.58 -15.18
C ASP A 271 3.70 22.80 -15.26
N LEU A 272 2.92 21.71 -15.32
CA LEU A 272 1.45 21.77 -15.37
C LEU A 272 0.82 22.23 -14.04
N ILE A 273 1.35 21.81 -12.89
CA ILE A 273 0.79 22.17 -11.57
C ILE A 273 1.30 23.51 -11.04
N LYS A 274 2.50 23.95 -11.44
CA LYS A 274 3.14 25.18 -10.97
C LYS A 274 2.25 26.44 -11.05
N PRO A 275 1.47 26.70 -12.12
CA PRO A 275 0.59 27.86 -12.17
C PRO A 275 -0.72 27.71 -11.35
N LYS A 276 -0.97 26.52 -10.78
CA LYS A 276 -2.21 26.20 -10.05
C LYS A 276 -2.02 26.22 -8.53
N ILE A 277 -0.79 26.04 -8.06
CA ILE A 277 -0.45 25.98 -6.62
C ILE A 277 -0.01 27.34 -6.09
N ASP A 278 -0.10 27.51 -4.77
CA ASP A 278 0.21 28.79 -4.11
C ASP A 278 1.71 29.11 -4.13
N LYS A 279 2.56 28.09 -4.01
CA LYS A 279 4.02 28.21 -4.05
C LYS A 279 4.68 26.94 -4.57
N PHE A 280 5.70 27.11 -5.39
CA PHE A 280 6.53 26.02 -5.91
C PHE A 280 8.01 26.28 -5.58
N VAL A 281 8.69 25.30 -5.00
CA VAL A 281 10.14 25.33 -4.77
C VAL A 281 10.74 24.06 -5.37
N ASP A 282 11.57 24.21 -6.40
CA ASP A 282 12.18 23.07 -7.08
C ASP A 282 13.42 22.57 -6.35
N ASP A 283 13.61 21.26 -6.30
CA ASP A 283 14.84 20.58 -5.85
C ASP A 283 15.34 21.08 -4.48
N VAL A 284 14.53 20.87 -3.45
CA VAL A 284 14.91 21.24 -2.07
C VAL A 284 15.93 20.26 -1.49
N ASP A 285 16.80 20.79 -0.62
CA ASP A 285 17.75 20.00 0.15
C ASP A 285 17.08 19.35 1.37
N LEU A 286 16.44 18.22 1.13
CA LEU A 286 15.97 17.30 2.18
C LEU A 286 17.09 16.31 2.52
N VAL A 287 17.32 16.05 3.80
CA VAL A 287 18.31 15.06 4.25
C VAL A 287 18.03 13.68 3.64
N THR A 288 19.09 12.99 3.21
CA THR A 288 19.00 11.68 2.56
C THR A 288 19.08 10.54 3.59
N VAL A 289 18.78 9.32 3.14
CA VAL A 289 18.77 8.12 3.99
C VAL A 289 20.10 7.82 4.68
N ASP A 290 21.23 8.28 4.12
CA ASP A 290 22.55 8.15 4.75
C ASP A 290 22.62 8.87 6.11
N SER A 291 21.78 9.89 6.32
CA SER A 291 21.71 10.62 7.59
C SER A 291 21.10 9.78 8.72
N PHE A 292 20.47 8.64 8.43
CA PHE A 292 20.00 7.68 9.43
C PHE A 292 21.12 6.79 9.99
N GLU A 293 22.36 6.98 9.54
CA GLU A 293 23.51 6.35 10.20
C GLU A 293 23.90 7.12 11.48
N LEU A 294 24.22 6.37 12.55
CA LEU A 294 24.83 6.91 13.76
C LEU A 294 25.96 5.97 14.19
N GLU A 295 27.20 6.46 14.20
CA GLU A 295 28.40 5.69 14.62
C GLU A 295 28.56 4.36 13.83
N GLY A 296 28.33 4.39 12.52
CA GLY A 296 28.39 3.20 11.66
C GLY A 296 27.19 2.26 11.78
N LYS A 297 26.16 2.64 12.54
CA LYS A 297 24.93 1.87 12.72
C LYS A 297 23.80 2.45 11.89
N ASN A 298 23.19 1.63 11.04
CA ASN A 298 21.92 1.98 10.40
C ASN A 298 20.81 1.96 11.46
N THR A 299 20.32 3.14 11.86
CA THR A 299 19.31 3.25 12.92
C THR A 299 17.99 2.63 12.52
N LEU A 300 17.53 2.81 11.28
CA LEU A 300 16.26 2.27 10.81
C LEU A 300 16.25 0.74 10.84
N ASP A 301 17.33 0.11 10.35
CA ASP A 301 17.48 -1.35 10.36
C ASP A 301 17.44 -1.89 11.80
N ILE A 302 18.23 -1.29 12.70
CA ILE A 302 18.31 -1.71 14.11
C ILE A 302 16.95 -1.59 14.80
N ILE A 303 16.28 -0.44 14.67
CA ILE A 303 14.97 -0.22 15.29
C ILE A 303 13.94 -1.21 14.72
N THR A 304 13.92 -1.40 13.41
CA THR A 304 12.99 -2.33 12.76
C THR A 304 13.21 -3.76 13.24
N MET A 305 14.45 -4.24 13.32
CA MET A 305 14.73 -5.60 13.81
C MET A 305 14.38 -5.77 15.29
N SER A 306 14.67 -4.76 16.12
CA SER A 306 14.30 -4.75 17.55
C SER A 306 12.79 -4.75 17.76
N ASP A 307 12.07 -3.92 17.00
CA ASP A 307 10.63 -3.82 17.05
C ASP A 307 9.97 -5.09 16.55
N MET A 308 10.43 -5.64 15.42
CA MET A 308 9.89 -6.89 14.89
C MET A 308 10.04 -8.02 15.90
N LYS A 309 11.20 -8.11 16.58
CA LYS A 309 11.40 -9.10 17.66
C LYS A 309 10.36 -8.97 18.75
N ARG A 310 10.16 -7.76 19.26
CA ARG A 310 9.22 -7.46 20.35
C ARG A 310 7.76 -7.66 19.92
N ASP A 311 7.37 -7.01 18.83
CA ASP A 311 5.98 -6.83 18.41
C ASP A 311 5.42 -8.11 17.79
N LEU A 312 6.20 -8.80 16.95
CA LEU A 312 5.75 -10.09 16.38
C LEU A 312 5.64 -11.15 17.47
N THR A 313 6.57 -11.21 18.42
CA THR A 313 6.46 -12.14 19.56
C THR A 313 5.21 -11.85 20.39
N ALA A 314 4.93 -10.58 20.69
CA ALA A 314 3.72 -10.19 21.41
C ALA A 314 2.45 -10.60 20.64
N TYR A 315 2.41 -10.36 19.33
CA TYR A 315 1.30 -10.77 18.46
C TYR A 315 1.08 -12.29 18.50
N LEU A 316 2.14 -13.09 18.32
CA LEU A 316 2.06 -14.56 18.32
C LEU A 316 1.60 -15.14 19.68
N GLN A 317 1.95 -14.48 20.78
CA GLN A 317 1.51 -14.87 22.12
C GLN A 317 0.03 -14.56 22.37
N ASP A 318 -0.51 -13.52 21.74
CA ASP A 318 -1.92 -13.13 21.85
C ASP A 318 -2.87 -14.00 20.99
N LEU A 319 -2.34 -14.73 19.99
CA LEU A 319 -3.14 -15.61 19.15
C LEU A 319 -3.83 -16.70 19.97
N GLY A 320 -5.16 -16.78 19.87
CA GLY A 320 -5.95 -17.82 20.54
C GLY A 320 -5.55 -19.24 20.12
N GLU A 321 -5.29 -19.45 18.82
CA GLU A 321 -4.87 -20.73 18.25
C GLU A 321 -3.66 -20.53 17.33
N SER A 322 -2.48 -21.01 17.76
CA SER A 322 -1.25 -21.00 16.98
C SER A 322 -0.20 -21.92 17.62
N GLU A 323 0.55 -22.66 16.80
CA GLU A 323 1.76 -23.38 17.22
C GLU A 323 2.97 -22.44 17.34
N MET A 324 2.96 -21.32 16.61
CA MET A 324 4.02 -20.32 16.63
C MET A 324 3.77 -19.33 17.77
N ARG A 325 4.74 -19.18 18.68
CA ARG A 325 4.69 -18.27 19.84
C ARG A 325 5.84 -17.27 19.89
N THR A 326 6.88 -17.52 19.09
CA THR A 326 8.09 -16.71 19.00
C THR A 326 8.60 -16.66 17.56
N ILE A 327 9.51 -15.74 17.28
CA ILE A 327 10.24 -15.73 15.99
C ILE A 327 11.08 -17.00 15.82
N THR A 328 11.65 -17.53 16.90
CA THR A 328 12.41 -18.79 16.87
C THR A 328 11.54 -19.94 16.37
N ASP A 329 10.28 -20.04 16.79
CA ASP A 329 9.36 -21.08 16.29
C ASP A 329 9.18 -20.99 14.78
N ILE A 330 9.03 -19.77 14.24
CA ILE A 330 8.93 -19.54 12.78
C ILE A 330 10.23 -19.94 12.08
N ILE A 331 11.39 -19.59 12.65
CA ILE A 331 12.70 -19.93 12.07
C ILE A 331 12.86 -21.45 11.94
N GLU A 332 12.53 -22.19 13.00
CA GLU A 332 12.60 -23.65 13.01
C GLU A 332 11.54 -24.28 12.10
N PHE A 333 10.30 -23.77 12.11
CA PHE A 333 9.27 -24.20 11.17
C PHE A 333 9.75 -24.07 9.71
N ASN A 334 10.35 -22.95 9.34
CA ASN A 334 10.85 -22.71 7.99
C ASN A 334 11.98 -23.67 7.61
N LYS A 335 12.84 -24.07 8.57
CA LYS A 335 13.90 -25.07 8.35
C LYS A 335 13.30 -26.46 8.13
N GLU A 336 12.31 -26.84 8.93
CA GLU A 336 11.60 -28.13 8.80
C GLU A 336 10.78 -28.22 7.50
N HIS A 337 10.35 -27.07 6.96
CA HIS A 337 9.57 -26.94 5.73
C HIS A 337 10.34 -26.23 4.60
N ALA A 338 11.67 -26.41 4.57
CA ALA A 338 12.55 -25.67 3.66
C ALA A 338 12.22 -25.86 2.17
N ASP A 339 11.62 -27.00 1.79
CA ASP A 339 11.16 -27.25 0.41
C ASP A 339 10.09 -26.25 -0.07
N LYS A 340 9.40 -25.58 0.88
CA LYS A 340 8.29 -24.66 0.62
C LYS A 340 8.57 -23.24 1.08
N GLU A 341 9.12 -23.09 2.28
CA GLU A 341 9.37 -21.76 2.89
C GLU A 341 10.74 -21.19 2.49
N LEU A 342 11.68 -22.03 2.05
CA LEU A 342 13.04 -21.63 1.63
C LEU A 342 13.38 -22.21 0.25
N PRO A 343 12.55 -21.99 -0.79
CA PRO A 343 12.75 -22.60 -2.10
C PRO A 343 14.08 -22.15 -2.72
N PRO A 344 14.65 -22.90 -3.68
CA PRO A 344 15.99 -22.61 -4.23
C PRO A 344 16.21 -21.19 -4.76
N HIS A 345 15.15 -20.54 -5.27
CA HIS A 345 15.21 -19.15 -5.77
C HIS A 345 15.10 -18.11 -4.64
N HIS A 346 14.61 -18.48 -3.46
CA HIS A 346 14.52 -17.65 -2.26
C HIS A 346 14.90 -18.44 -0.98
N PRO A 347 16.14 -18.95 -0.86
CA PRO A 347 16.50 -19.94 0.17
C PRO A 347 16.91 -19.28 1.49
N ARG A 348 16.24 -18.20 1.89
CA ARG A 348 16.75 -17.29 2.94
C ARG A 348 15.65 -16.78 3.87
N GLN A 349 16.02 -16.62 5.13
CA GLN A 349 15.21 -16.00 6.18
C GLN A 349 16.05 -15.09 7.09
N ASP A 350 17.04 -14.39 6.52
CA ASP A 350 18.02 -13.64 7.32
C ASP A 350 17.39 -12.55 8.17
N THR A 351 16.27 -11.97 7.74
CA THR A 351 15.56 -10.95 8.52
C THR A 351 15.09 -11.54 9.85
N PHE A 352 14.43 -12.71 9.86
CA PHE A 352 14.04 -13.37 11.10
C PHE A 352 15.25 -13.70 11.97
N ILE A 353 16.34 -14.20 11.38
CA ILE A 353 17.58 -14.52 12.11
C ILE A 353 18.22 -13.25 12.70
N LYS A 354 18.23 -12.13 11.97
CA LYS A 354 18.70 -10.83 12.46
C LYS A 354 17.84 -10.33 13.61
N CYS A 355 16.51 -10.38 13.47
CA CYS A 355 15.57 -10.02 14.53
C CYS A 355 15.83 -10.85 15.78
N GLU A 356 15.95 -12.17 15.66
CA GLU A 356 16.16 -13.05 16.82
C GLU A 356 17.50 -12.77 17.51
N ASN A 357 18.55 -12.49 16.75
CA ASN A 357 19.87 -12.14 17.29
C ASN A 357 19.97 -10.69 17.79
N GLN A 358 18.96 -9.87 17.57
CA GLN A 358 18.97 -8.47 17.99
C GLN A 358 18.97 -8.38 19.52
N ASN A 359 20.03 -7.78 20.07
CA ASN A 359 20.25 -7.66 21.50
C ASN A 359 20.88 -6.29 21.83
N ILE A 360 20.05 -5.25 21.81
CA ILE A 360 20.44 -3.90 22.20
C ILE A 360 19.78 -3.52 23.52
N SER A 361 20.43 -2.67 24.32
CA SER A 361 19.84 -2.15 25.54
C SER A 361 18.72 -1.16 25.22
N ALA A 362 17.76 -1.02 26.13
CA ALA A 362 16.69 -0.03 26.00
C ALA A 362 17.25 1.39 25.83
N THR A 363 18.31 1.75 26.57
CA THR A 363 18.97 3.05 26.44
C THR A 363 19.57 3.28 25.06
N GLU A 364 20.19 2.25 24.46
CA GLU A 364 20.74 2.38 23.11
C GLU A 364 19.63 2.44 22.05
N TYR A 365 18.55 1.64 22.23
CA TYR A 365 17.36 1.72 21.40
C TYR A 365 16.79 3.14 21.39
N ASP A 366 16.55 3.72 22.56
CA ASP A 366 15.96 5.05 22.70
C ASP A 366 16.84 6.13 22.04
N ARG A 367 18.16 6.01 22.18
CA ARG A 367 19.13 6.91 21.55
C ARG A 367 19.09 6.84 20.02
N LEU A 368 19.12 5.63 19.46
CA LEU A 368 19.08 5.42 18.00
C LEU A 368 17.72 5.85 17.42
N PHE A 369 16.62 5.56 18.12
CA PHE A 369 15.28 5.97 17.74
C PHE A 369 15.13 7.50 17.76
N ALA A 370 15.66 8.17 18.80
CA ALA A 370 15.64 9.62 18.92
C ALA A 370 16.45 10.29 17.80
N HIS A 371 17.63 9.74 17.46
CA HIS A 371 18.42 10.22 16.31
C HIS A 371 17.63 10.10 15.00
N MET A 372 17.09 8.93 14.69
CA MET A 372 16.29 8.70 13.49
C MET A 372 15.11 9.67 13.40
N ARG A 373 14.35 9.86 14.50
CA ARG A 373 13.22 10.79 14.55
C ARG A 373 13.66 12.24 14.34
N LYS A 374 14.78 12.65 14.94
CA LYS A 374 15.35 14.01 14.76
C LYS A 374 15.78 14.26 13.31
N VAL A 375 16.42 13.28 12.69
CA VAL A 375 16.85 13.37 11.28
C VAL A 375 15.64 13.54 10.37
N ALA A 376 14.62 12.69 10.52
CA ALA A 376 13.45 12.73 9.66
C ALA A 376 12.58 13.98 9.87
N ARG A 377 12.47 14.45 11.12
CA ARG A 377 11.62 15.59 11.51
C ARG A 377 12.40 16.89 11.45
N ASP A 378 13.11 17.21 12.53
CA ASP A 378 13.71 18.52 12.79
C ASP A 378 14.73 18.91 11.72
N SER A 379 15.66 18.00 11.38
CA SER A 379 16.68 18.25 10.36
C SER A 379 16.16 18.03 8.94
N GLY A 380 15.00 17.39 8.78
CA GLY A 380 14.45 16.94 7.52
C GLY A 380 13.20 17.69 7.11
N VAL A 381 12.04 17.04 7.24
CA VAL A 381 10.75 17.52 6.72
C VAL A 381 10.38 18.89 7.31
N GLU A 382 10.48 19.08 8.62
CA GLU A 382 10.10 20.34 9.26
C GLU A 382 11.01 21.50 8.84
N ARG A 383 12.31 21.23 8.68
CA ARG A 383 13.26 22.22 8.16
C ARG A 383 12.86 22.70 6.77
N VAL A 384 12.48 21.78 5.88
CA VAL A 384 12.04 22.13 4.52
C VAL A 384 10.75 22.96 4.57
N PHE A 385 9.75 22.54 5.34
CA PHE A 385 8.50 23.30 5.50
C PHE A 385 8.74 24.72 6.01
N GLN A 386 9.55 24.88 7.05
CA GLN A 386 9.83 26.19 7.66
C GLN A 386 10.69 27.08 6.76
N THR A 387 11.77 26.54 6.18
CA THR A 387 12.71 27.30 5.36
C THR A 387 12.07 27.79 4.07
N HIS A 388 11.27 26.93 3.44
CA HIS A 388 10.68 27.21 2.14
C HIS A 388 9.23 27.69 2.22
N GLY A 389 8.58 27.67 3.39
CA GLY A 389 7.18 28.07 3.54
C GLY A 389 6.25 27.24 2.65
N VAL A 390 6.46 25.92 2.64
CA VAL A 390 5.68 24.94 1.85
C VAL A 390 5.02 23.94 2.80
N ASN A 391 3.98 23.25 2.36
CA ASN A 391 3.21 22.29 3.19
C ASN A 391 3.16 20.87 2.61
N VAL A 392 3.73 20.66 1.41
CA VAL A 392 3.88 19.35 0.78
C VAL A 392 5.28 19.21 0.18
N ILE A 393 5.88 18.04 0.31
CA ILE A 393 7.08 17.62 -0.42
C ILE A 393 6.70 16.52 -1.41
N ILE A 394 7.03 16.69 -2.69
CA ILE A 394 6.77 15.71 -3.76
C ILE A 394 8.07 15.09 -4.24
N GLY A 395 8.08 13.77 -4.43
CA GLY A 395 9.22 13.01 -4.94
C GLY A 395 8.80 11.73 -5.67
N PRO A 396 9.75 10.90 -6.11
CA PRO A 396 9.44 9.61 -6.74
C PRO A 396 8.70 8.68 -5.77
N ALA A 397 7.64 8.02 -6.25
CA ALA A 397 6.96 6.98 -5.47
C ALA A 397 7.82 5.71 -5.30
N ASP A 398 8.53 5.30 -6.35
CA ASP A 398 9.62 4.31 -6.28
C ASP A 398 10.92 5.00 -5.79
N GLY A 399 10.96 5.36 -4.51
CA GLY A 399 12.10 6.07 -3.95
C GLY A 399 12.07 6.21 -2.43
N PHE A 400 13.06 6.90 -1.88
CA PHE A 400 13.30 6.96 -0.44
C PHE A 400 12.42 7.97 0.34
N ILE A 401 11.44 8.58 -0.31
CA ILE A 401 10.52 9.50 0.37
C ILE A 401 9.64 8.77 1.40
N SER A 402 9.31 7.49 1.17
CA SER A 402 8.61 6.65 2.15
C SER A 402 9.44 6.47 3.42
N THR A 403 10.75 6.29 3.29
CA THR A 403 11.67 6.15 4.42
C THR A 403 11.67 7.39 5.31
N MET A 404 11.59 8.59 4.72
CA MET A 404 11.42 9.83 5.48
C MET A 404 10.06 9.90 6.17
N ALA A 405 8.98 9.48 5.49
CA ALA A 405 7.65 9.46 6.07
C ALA A 405 7.56 8.50 7.26
N THR A 406 8.08 7.29 7.14
CA THR A 406 8.13 6.28 8.20
C THR A 406 8.97 6.74 9.38
N SER A 407 10.21 7.16 9.10
CA SER A 407 11.15 7.63 10.12
C SER A 407 10.65 8.87 10.84
N GLY A 408 9.84 9.72 10.19
CA GLY A 408 9.24 10.91 10.79
C GLY A 408 7.84 10.69 11.39
N GLY A 409 7.15 9.63 10.99
CA GLY A 409 5.77 9.34 11.36
C GLY A 409 4.78 10.23 10.63
N TYR A 410 5.11 10.66 9.41
CA TYR A 410 4.30 11.51 8.55
C TYR A 410 3.31 10.68 7.71
N PRO A 411 2.18 11.28 7.31
CA PRO A 411 1.38 10.75 6.23
C PRO A 411 2.09 10.97 4.90
N VAL A 412 1.98 10.00 4.00
CA VAL A 412 2.51 10.09 2.63
C VAL A 412 1.56 9.40 1.67
N ALA A 413 1.34 10.01 0.52
CA ALA A 413 0.43 9.54 -0.53
C ALA A 413 1.19 9.09 -1.77
N ALA A 414 0.62 8.18 -2.56
CA ALA A 414 1.05 7.92 -3.94
C ALA A 414 -0.05 8.35 -4.92
N MET A 415 0.37 8.92 -6.05
CA MET A 415 -0.49 9.41 -7.13
C MET A 415 -0.01 8.87 -8.48
N PRO A 416 -0.89 8.26 -9.29
CA PRO A 416 -0.54 7.80 -10.63
C PRO A 416 -0.15 8.96 -11.54
N LEU A 417 0.92 8.81 -12.31
CA LEU A 417 1.33 9.79 -13.31
C LEU A 417 1.19 9.22 -14.73
N SER A 418 1.87 8.10 -15.02
CA SER A 418 1.92 7.56 -16.37
C SER A 418 2.34 6.08 -16.40
N TYR A 419 2.68 5.57 -17.58
CA TYR A 419 2.97 4.17 -17.88
C TYR A 419 4.23 4.09 -18.75
N LEU A 420 5.18 3.24 -18.39
CA LEU A 420 6.43 3.10 -19.13
C LEU A 420 6.17 2.52 -20.52
N ASP A 421 6.75 3.15 -21.54
CA ASP A 421 6.54 2.77 -22.93
C ASP A 421 7.10 1.37 -23.23
N PHE A 422 8.20 0.98 -22.58
CA PHE A 422 8.85 -0.29 -22.88
C PHE A 422 8.03 -1.52 -22.42
N ASN A 423 7.49 -1.54 -21.20
CA ASN A 423 6.75 -2.70 -20.67
C ASN A 423 5.34 -2.41 -20.15
N GLY A 424 4.89 -1.16 -20.12
CA GLY A 424 3.56 -0.76 -19.66
C GLY A 424 3.45 -0.56 -18.15
N ARG A 425 4.52 -0.79 -17.37
CA ARG A 425 4.51 -0.60 -15.91
C ARG A 425 4.12 0.84 -15.56
N PRO A 426 3.08 1.05 -14.73
CA PRO A 426 2.78 2.35 -14.17
C PRO A 426 3.94 2.93 -13.37
N PHE A 427 4.01 4.27 -13.34
CA PHE A 427 4.79 5.00 -12.35
C PHE A 427 4.02 6.23 -11.88
N GLY A 428 4.42 6.72 -10.71
CA GLY A 428 3.73 7.82 -10.04
C GLY A 428 4.68 8.64 -9.18
N LEU A 429 4.10 9.67 -8.57
CA LEU A 429 4.77 10.52 -7.59
C LEU A 429 4.22 10.26 -6.20
N ALA A 430 5.05 10.47 -5.19
CA ALA A 430 4.64 10.47 -3.80
C ALA A 430 4.61 11.89 -3.25
N ALA A 431 3.66 12.16 -2.34
CA ALA A 431 3.47 13.44 -1.68
C ALA A 431 3.45 13.26 -0.16
N LEU A 432 4.38 13.91 0.54
CA LEU A 432 4.51 13.90 1.99
C LEU A 432 3.99 15.23 2.56
N ALA A 433 3.17 15.15 3.61
CA ALA A 433 2.68 16.31 4.34
C ALA A 433 3.06 16.23 5.83
N GLY A 434 2.81 17.31 6.57
CA GLY A 434 2.98 17.34 8.04
C GLY A 434 2.13 16.28 8.74
N ARG A 435 2.49 15.94 9.99
CA ARG A 435 1.71 14.96 10.77
C ARG A 435 0.27 15.45 10.95
N HIS A 436 -0.68 14.52 10.86
CA HIS A 436 -2.12 14.76 10.94
C HIS A 436 -2.67 15.65 9.81
N GLN A 437 -1.99 15.70 8.65
CA GLN A 437 -2.41 16.45 7.46
C GLN A 437 -2.94 15.53 6.35
N GLU A 438 -3.60 14.42 6.70
CA GLU A 438 -4.24 13.53 5.72
C GLU A 438 -5.27 14.28 4.87
N ALA A 439 -6.01 15.22 5.47
CA ALA A 439 -6.97 16.07 4.75
C ALA A 439 -6.29 16.90 3.64
N LEU A 440 -5.07 17.38 3.86
CA LEU A 440 -4.28 18.10 2.85
C LEU A 440 -3.86 17.15 1.72
N LEU A 441 -3.44 15.93 2.05
CA LEU A 441 -3.09 14.93 1.03
C LEU A 441 -4.31 14.47 0.22
N VAL A 442 -5.47 14.31 0.86
CA VAL A 442 -6.74 14.01 0.16
C VAL A 442 -7.11 15.15 -0.78
N GLN A 443 -6.97 16.41 -0.34
CA GLN A 443 -7.18 17.57 -1.20
C GLN A 443 -6.23 17.56 -2.40
N LEU A 444 -4.93 17.36 -2.13
CA LEU A 444 -3.90 17.30 -3.17
C LEU A 444 -4.18 16.21 -4.18
N MET A 445 -4.54 15.00 -3.75
CA MET A 445 -4.88 13.90 -4.67
C MET A 445 -6.13 14.20 -5.49
N SER A 446 -7.13 14.88 -4.92
CA SER A 446 -8.31 15.30 -5.68
C SER A 446 -7.95 16.36 -6.74
N ALA A 447 -7.04 17.28 -6.42
CA ALA A 447 -6.54 18.29 -7.36
C ALA A 447 -5.68 17.65 -8.45
N TRP A 448 -4.87 16.65 -8.09
CA TRP A 448 -4.12 15.82 -9.03
C TRP A 448 -5.05 15.09 -9.99
N GLU A 449 -6.03 14.35 -9.48
CA GLU A 449 -7.02 13.64 -10.30
C GLU A 449 -7.80 14.56 -11.24
N ALA A 450 -8.11 15.79 -10.81
CA ALA A 450 -8.76 16.80 -11.65
C ALA A 450 -7.85 17.44 -12.71
N THR A 451 -6.53 17.30 -12.57
CA THR A 451 -5.53 17.95 -13.45
C THR A 451 -4.99 17.02 -14.52
N PHE A 452 -4.80 15.74 -14.18
CA PHE A 452 -4.18 14.74 -15.05
C PHE A 452 -5.22 13.85 -15.74
N PRO A 453 -4.88 13.20 -16.86
CA PRO A 453 -5.77 12.25 -17.50
C PRO A 453 -6.22 11.14 -16.56
N ALA A 454 -7.46 10.68 -16.76
CA ALA A 454 -7.98 9.56 -15.99
C ALA A 454 -7.07 8.34 -16.11
N ARG A 455 -6.94 7.64 -14.99
CA ARG A 455 -6.29 6.35 -14.87
C ARG A 455 -6.72 5.39 -16.00
N LYS A 456 -5.75 4.70 -16.63
CA LYS A 456 -5.99 3.66 -17.64
C LYS A 456 -5.98 2.27 -16.98
N PRO A 457 -7.00 1.43 -17.17
CA PRO A 457 -6.96 0.06 -16.68
C PRO A 457 -5.90 -0.77 -17.43
N PRO A 458 -5.48 -1.93 -16.89
CA PRO A 458 -4.48 -2.76 -17.56
C PRO A 458 -5.02 -3.25 -18.91
N GLN A 459 -4.28 -2.97 -19.99
CA GLN A 459 -4.75 -3.15 -21.37
C GLN A 459 -5.16 -4.60 -21.67
N ALA A 460 -4.36 -5.57 -21.20
CA ALA A 460 -4.64 -7.00 -21.35
C ALA A 460 -6.02 -7.41 -20.78
N LEU A 461 -6.53 -6.69 -19.78
CA LEU A 461 -7.82 -6.98 -19.15
C LEU A 461 -9.01 -6.30 -19.84
N ILE A 462 -8.76 -5.34 -20.73
CA ILE A 462 -9.79 -4.70 -21.56
C ILE A 462 -9.95 -5.46 -22.89
N GLU A 463 -8.85 -5.93 -23.47
CA GLU A 463 -8.87 -6.60 -24.79
C GLU A 463 -9.50 -8.00 -24.72
N GLU A 464 -9.53 -8.60 -23.53
CA GLU A 464 -10.16 -9.91 -23.27
C GLU A 464 -11.62 -9.82 -22.80
N SER A 465 -12.21 -8.63 -22.66
CA SER A 465 -13.56 -8.43 -22.08
C SER A 465 -14.69 -8.40 -23.09
#